data_AF-A0A3D2T104-F1
#
_entry.id   AF-A0A3D2T104-F1
#
_cell.length_a   1.000
_cell.length_b   1.000
_cell.length_c   1.000
_cell.angle_alpha   90.00
_cell.angle_beta   90.00
_cell.angle_gamma   90.00
#
_symmetry.space_group_name_H-M   'P 1'
#
loop_
_entity.id
_entity.type
_entity.pdbx_description
1 polymer ?
#
loop_
_entity_poly.entity_id
_entity_poly.type
_entity_poly.pdbx_seq_one_letter_code
_entity_poly.pdbx_strand_id
1 'polypeptide(L)'
;NSEGFYLGMIQTDASINPGNSGGPLVNAVGEVIGINTSIISRSGGSEGLGFAIPIDRALKITDDLLSLGEVQRAWVGLEVEPVEADAWGR
;
A
#
# COMPACT_ATOMS: atom_id res chain seq x y z
N ASN A 1 6.00 -6.75 -14.00
CA ASN A 1 5.63 -5.38 -13.58
C ASN A 1 5.11 -5.40 -12.15
N SER A 2 6.01 -5.45 -11.17
CA SER A 2 5.71 -5.42 -9.73
C SER A 2 5.84 -4.03 -9.11
N GLU A 3 6.39 -3.06 -9.83
CA GLU A 3 6.66 -1.71 -9.33
C GLU A 3 5.38 -0.93 -8.99
N GLY A 4 4.29 -1.15 -9.73
CA GLY A 4 3.00 -0.52 -9.45
C GLY A 4 2.30 -1.05 -8.20
N PHE A 5 2.65 -2.23 -7.69
CA PHE A 5 1.97 -2.83 -6.53
C PHE A 5 2.27 -2.07 -5.23
N TYR A 6 3.50 -1.57 -5.08
CA TYR A 6 3.95 -0.85 -3.89
C TYR A 6 3.69 0.66 -3.96
N LEU A 7 3.26 1.17 -5.11
CA LEU A 7 3.02 2.58 -5.31
C LEU A 7 1.88 3.06 -4.39
N GLY A 8 2.16 4.10 -3.61
CA GLY A 8 1.22 4.66 -2.65
C GLY A 8 0.86 3.73 -1.49
N MET A 9 1.72 2.78 -1.14
CA MET A 9 1.62 2.05 0.13
C MET A 9 2.35 2.80 1.25
N ILE A 10 1.99 2.52 2.50
CA ILE A 10 2.81 2.91 3.66
C ILE A 10 3.94 1.90 3.77
N GLN A 11 5.17 2.38 3.75
CA GLN A 11 6.35 1.57 4.07
C GLN A 11 6.64 1.66 5.56
N THR A 12 6.96 0.53 6.19
CA THR A 12 7.30 0.44 7.61
C THR A 12 8.41 -0.59 7.84
N ASP A 13 9.22 -0.36 8.87
CA ASP A 13 10.24 -1.29 9.36
C ASP A 13 9.69 -2.25 10.43
N ALA A 14 8.44 -2.03 10.87
CA ALA A 14 7.73 -2.97 11.73
C ALA A 14 7.63 -4.34 11.06
N SER A 15 7.88 -5.40 11.83
CA SER A 15 7.85 -6.77 11.31
C SER A 15 6.46 -7.18 10.81
N ILE A 16 6.33 -7.30 9.49
CA ILE A 16 5.16 -7.86 8.80
C ILE A 16 5.52 -9.30 8.38
N ASN A 17 4.69 -10.27 8.72
CA ASN A 17 4.93 -11.69 8.41
C ASN A 17 3.58 -12.38 8.13
N PRO A 18 3.57 -13.55 7.44
CA PRO A 18 2.35 -14.34 7.31
C PRO A 18 1.66 -14.54 8.68
N GLY A 19 0.37 -14.22 8.75
CA GLY A 19 -0.43 -14.25 9.97
C GLY A 19 -0.78 -12.87 10.54
N ASN A 20 -0.04 -11.80 10.23
CA ASN A 20 -0.48 -10.43 10.53
C ASN A 20 -0.99 -9.65 9.29
N SER A 21 -0.90 -10.24 8.09
CA SER A 21 -1.59 -9.77 6.89
C SER A 21 -3.11 -9.64 7.14
N GLY A 22 -3.67 -8.50 6.79
CA GLY A 22 -5.06 -8.11 7.06
C GLY A 22 -5.28 -7.42 8.42
N GLY A 23 -4.29 -7.45 9.32
CA GLY A 23 -4.34 -6.74 10.59
C GLY A 23 -4.04 -5.24 10.47
N PRO A 24 -4.32 -4.46 11.53
CA PRO A 24 -4.09 -3.02 11.52
C PRO A 24 -2.61 -2.66 11.68
N LEU A 25 -2.19 -1.61 10.98
CA LEU A 25 -1.04 -0.78 11.32
C LEU A 25 -1.55 0.43 12.11
N VAL A 26 -1.04 0.63 13.33
CA VAL A 26 -1.48 1.71 14.22
C VAL A 26 -0.38 2.73 14.47
N ASN A 27 -0.75 3.98 14.67
CA ASN A 27 0.17 5.02 15.12
C ASN A 27 0.39 4.97 16.66
N ALA A 28 1.26 5.84 17.17
CA ALA A 28 1.64 5.87 18.59
C ALA A 28 0.49 6.19 19.56
N VAL A 29 -0.63 6.73 19.08
CA VAL A 29 -1.83 7.01 19.88
C VAL A 29 -2.95 5.98 19.68
N GLY A 30 -2.68 4.91 18.92
CA GLY A 30 -3.61 3.78 18.73
C GLY A 30 -4.61 3.95 17.60
N GLU A 31 -4.46 4.95 16.74
CA GLU A 31 -5.32 5.12 15.56
C GLU A 31 -4.83 4.20 14.43
N VAL A 32 -5.75 3.58 13.70
CA VAL A 32 -5.42 2.75 12.54
C VAL A 32 -5.03 3.65 11.37
N ILE A 33 -3.81 3.47 10.86
CA ILE A 33 -3.28 4.23 9.72
C ILE A 33 -3.13 3.38 8.45
N GLY A 34 -3.20 2.05 8.56
CA GLY A 34 -3.20 1.18 7.40
C GLY A 34 -3.53 -0.28 7.70
N ILE A 35 -3.57 -1.10 6.65
CA ILE A 35 -3.82 -2.55 6.68
C ILE A 35 -2.59 -3.30 6.17
N ASN A 36 -2.01 -4.13 7.02
CA ASN A 36 -0.82 -4.92 6.70
C ASN A 36 -1.09 -5.84 5.52
N THR A 37 -0.25 -5.82 4.48
CA THR A 37 -0.47 -6.61 3.26
C THR A 37 0.68 -7.56 2.99
N SER A 38 1.89 -7.04 2.82
CA SER A 38 3.04 -7.84 2.38
C SER A 38 4.38 -7.27 2.84
N ILE A 39 5.41 -8.08 2.67
CA ILE A 39 6.81 -7.71 2.72
C ILE A 39 7.43 -7.93 1.34
N ILE A 40 8.44 -7.14 1.00
CA ILE A 40 9.41 -7.58 0.00
C ILE A 40 10.46 -8.38 0.77
N SER A 41 10.52 -9.68 0.53
CA SER A 41 11.51 -10.55 1.17
C SER A 41 12.08 -11.55 0.16
N ARG A 42 13.41 -11.70 0.17
CA ARG A 42 14.10 -12.75 -0.59
C ARG A 42 14.15 -14.08 0.18
N SER A 43 13.99 -14.03 1.51
CA SER A 43 14.12 -15.16 2.44
C SER A 43 12.78 -15.74 2.93
N GLY A 44 11.67 -15.02 2.73
CA GLY A 44 10.34 -15.39 3.19
C GLY A 44 9.95 -14.87 4.58
N GLY A 45 10.86 -14.19 5.29
CA GLY A 45 10.59 -13.47 6.54
C GLY A 45 10.85 -11.96 6.40
N SER A 46 10.35 -11.16 7.35
CA SER A 46 10.58 -9.71 7.35
C SER A 46 12.08 -9.37 7.35
N GLU A 47 12.51 -8.56 6.37
CA GLU A 47 13.85 -7.96 6.29
C GLU A 47 13.81 -6.46 6.62
N GLY A 48 12.76 -6.00 7.32
CA GLY A 48 12.55 -4.58 7.65
C GLY A 48 11.93 -3.76 6.53
N LEU A 49 11.32 -4.41 5.53
CA LEU A 49 10.62 -3.77 4.42
C LEU A 49 9.17 -4.26 4.33
N GLY A 50 8.33 -3.74 5.22
CA GLY A 50 6.90 -4.01 5.29
C GLY A 50 6.06 -2.97 4.57
N PHE A 51 4.93 -3.41 4.02
CA PHE A 51 3.99 -2.55 3.31
C PHE A 51 2.55 -2.72 3.82
N ALA A 52 1.90 -1.58 4.05
CA ALA A 52 0.50 -1.50 4.43
C ALA A 52 -0.31 -0.64 3.44
N ILE A 53 -1.55 -1.05 3.19
CA ILE A 53 -2.52 -0.24 2.44
C ILE A 53 -2.95 0.93 3.33
N PRO A 54 -2.86 2.19 2.88
CA PRO A 54 -3.35 3.35 3.63
C PRO A 54 -4.81 3.21 4.07
N ILE A 55 -5.16 3.68 5.28
CA ILE A 55 -6.51 3.50 5.84
C ILE A 55 -7.60 4.21 5.04
N ASP A 56 -7.32 5.37 4.46
CA ASP A 56 -8.24 6.11 3.58
C ASP A 56 -8.61 5.30 2.33
N ARG A 57 -7.64 4.64 1.70
CA ARG A 57 -7.86 3.74 0.57
C ARG A 57 -8.69 2.53 0.99
N ALA A 58 -8.37 1.92 2.14
CA ALA A 58 -9.11 0.77 2.65
C ALA A 58 -10.57 1.14 2.91
N LEU A 59 -10.83 2.27 3.58
CA LEU A 59 -12.18 2.78 3.85
C LEU A 59 -12.97 3.03 2.56
N LYS A 60 -12.36 3.67 1.56
CA LYS A 60 -13.01 3.87 0.25
C LYS A 60 -13.38 2.54 -0.40
N ILE A 61 -12.45 1.58 -0.44
CA ILE A 61 -12.70 0.26 -1.03
C ILE A 61 -13.83 -0.45 -0.30
N THR A 62 -13.85 -0.38 1.04
CA THR A 62 -14.92 -0.95 1.85
C THR A 62 -16.26 -0.29 1.54
N ASP A 63 -16.32 1.03 1.43
CA ASP A 63 -17.55 1.77 1.11
C ASP A 63 -18.08 1.41 -0.29
N ASP A 64 -17.21 1.35 -1.30
CA ASP A 64 -17.57 0.92 -2.67
C ASP A 64 -18.12 -0.52 -2.65
N LEU A 65 -17.45 -1.45 -1.97
CA LEU A 65 -17.88 -2.85 -1.90
C LEU A 65 -19.22 -3.02 -1.17
N LEU A 66 -19.46 -2.25 -0.11
CA LEU A 66 -20.71 -2.31 0.66
C LEU A 66 -21.88 -1.67 -0.10
N SER A 67 -21.63 -0.59 -0.85
CA SER A 67 -22.68 0.18 -1.52
C SER A 67 -22.97 -0.27 -2.96
N LEU A 68 -21.94 -0.70 -3.71
CA LEU A 68 -22.03 -1.04 -5.12
C LEU A 68 -21.80 -2.54 -5.40
N GLY A 69 -21.22 -3.28 -4.45
CA GLY A 69 -20.81 -4.68 -4.64
C GLY A 69 -19.51 -4.85 -5.44
N GLU A 70 -18.90 -3.75 -5.90
CA GLU A 70 -17.64 -3.73 -6.64
C GLU A 70 -16.84 -2.45 -6.34
N VAL A 71 -15.53 -2.47 -6.59
CA VAL A 71 -14.66 -1.30 -6.36
C VAL A 71 -14.70 -0.38 -7.58
N GLN A 72 -15.12 0.87 -7.39
CA GLN A 72 -15.20 1.85 -8.48
C GLN A 72 -13.93 2.70 -8.57
N ARG A 73 -13.13 2.45 -9.59
CA ARG A 73 -11.92 3.24 -9.88
C ARG A 73 -12.23 4.29 -10.94
N ALA A 74 -12.14 5.56 -10.56
CA ALA A 74 -12.20 6.66 -11.52
C ALA A 74 -10.97 6.61 -12.43
N TRP A 75 -11.19 6.71 -13.73
CA TRP A 75 -10.14 6.77 -14.75
C TRP A 75 -10.30 8.06 -15.54
N VAL A 76 -9.25 8.89 -15.58
CA VAL A 76 -9.28 10.21 -16.22
C VAL A 76 -8.98 10.13 -17.73
N GLY A 77 -8.50 8.99 -18.23
CA GLY A 77 -8.16 8.82 -19.65
C GLY A 77 -6.78 9.36 -20.03
N LEU A 78 -5.92 9.66 -19.05
CA LEU A 78 -4.56 10.14 -19.27
C LEU A 78 -3.55 9.06 -18.88
N GLU A 79 -2.60 8.80 -19.76
CA GLU A 79 -1.41 8.01 -19.45
C GLU A 79 -0.24 8.97 -19.27
N VAL A 80 0.47 8.84 -18.14
CA VAL A 80 1.62 9.68 -17.79
C VAL A 80 2.85 8.80 -17.71
N GLU A 81 3.90 9.22 -18.41
CA GLU A 81 5.21 8.58 -18.38
C GLU A 81 6.09 9.30 -17.34
N PRO A 82 6.78 8.57 -16.45
CA PRO A 82 7.74 9.18 -15.55
C PRO A 82 8.85 9.88 -16.35
N VAL A 83 9.18 11.11 -15.98
CA VAL A 83 10.37 11.75 -16.51
C VAL A 83 11.57 11.18 -15.77
N GLU A 84 12.50 10.55 -16.49
CA GLU A 84 13.79 10.16 -15.90
C GLU A 84 14.56 11.42 -15.53
N ALA A 85 14.97 11.48 -14.26
CA ALA A 85 15.79 12.58 -13.78
C ALA A 85 17.15 12.54 -14.51
N ASP A 86 17.66 13.72 -14.90
CA ASP A 86 18.97 13.82 -15.53
C ASP A 86 20.09 13.38 -14.56
N ALA A 87 21.34 13.34 -15.03
CA ALA A 87 22.51 12.97 -14.20
C ALA A 87 22.70 13.86 -12.95
N TRP A 88 21.92 14.93 -12.82
CA TRP A 88 21.92 15.88 -11.72
C TRP A 88 20.64 15.84 -10.89
N GLY A 89 19.74 14.88 -11.14
CA GLY A 89 18.50 14.70 -10.38
C GLY A 89 17.40 15.72 -10.71
N ARG A 90 17.45 16.35 -11.89
CA ARG A 90 16.44 17.32 -12.36
C ARG A 90 15.45 16.71 -13.34
#